data_AF-A0A0W7X311-F1
#
_entry.id   AF-A0A0W7X311-F1
#
_cell.length_a   1.000
_cell.length_b   1.000
_cell.length_c   1.000
_cell.angle_alpha   90.00
_cell.angle_beta   90.00
_cell.angle_gamma   90.00
#
_symmetry.space_group_name_H-M   'P 1'
#
loop_
_entity.id
_entity.type
_entity.pdbx_description
1 polymer ?
#
loop_
_entity_poly.entity_id
_entity_poly.type
_entity_poly.pdbx_seq_one_letter_code
_entity_poly.pdbx_strand_id
1 'polypeptide(L)' 'MNTTDQDESRAAELYRIYRAHLETCPRRHVGILADCAAGTGLGRAVRNARRSADGGPARCGT' A
#
# COMPACT_ATOMS: atom_id res chain seq x y z
N MET A 1 -13.18 13.33 -12.38
CA MET A 1 -12.46 12.48 -11.41
C MET A 1 -13.36 11.32 -11.04
N ASN A 2 -12.96 10.09 -11.39
CA ASN A 2 -13.68 8.88 -10.98
C ASN A 2 -13.04 8.33 -9.70
N THR A 3 -13.84 7.72 -8.82
CA THR A 3 -13.37 7.11 -7.57
C THR A 3 -12.22 6.13 -7.81
N THR A 4 -12.26 5.35 -8.90
CA THR A 4 -11.18 4.43 -9.30
C THR A 4 -9.86 5.13 -9.58
N ASP A 5 -9.88 6.31 -10.20
CA ASP A 5 -8.68 7.12 -10.47
C ASP A 5 -8.07 7.70 -9.18
N GLN A 6 -8.93 8.03 -8.20
CA GLN A 6 -8.50 8.43 -6.86
C GLN A 6 -7.91 7.26 -6.06
N ASP A 7 -8.50 6.07 -6.16
CA ASP A 7 -7.99 4.86 -5.50
C ASP A 7 -6.64 4.39 -6.10
N GLU A 8 -6.50 4.43 -7.44
CA GLU A 8 -5.25 4.16 -8.15
C GLU A 8 -4.16 5.16 -7.75
N SER A 9 -4.48 6.47 -7.75
CA SER A 9 -3.55 7.53 -7.33
C SER A 9 -3.10 7.35 -5.88
N ARG A 10 -4.03 6.98 -4.98
CA ARG A 10 -3.74 6.70 -3.58
C ARG A 10 -2.86 5.46 -3.41
N ALA A 11 -3.11 4.39 -4.18
CA ALA A 11 -2.28 3.20 -4.17
C ALA A 11 -0.85 3.50 -4.66
N ALA A 12 -0.71 4.31 -5.70
CA ALA A 12 0.58 4.74 -6.24
C ALA A 12 1.37 5.60 -5.24
N GLU A 13 0.71 6.53 -4.54
CA GLU A 13 1.34 7.36 -3.50
C GLU A 13 1.84 6.51 -2.33
N LEU A 14 1.00 5.62 -1.79
CA LEU A 14 1.39 4.71 -0.72
C LEU A 14 2.54 3.80 -1.13
N TYR A 15 2.59 3.38 -2.40
CA TYR A 15 3.70 2.59 -2.91
C TYR A 15 5.02 3.37 -2.96
N ARG A 16 4.98 4.66 -3.33
CA ARG A 16 6.16 5.53 -3.30
C ARG A 16 6.70 5.71 -1.88
N ILE A 17 5.81 5.95 -0.91
CA ILE A 17 6.17 6.09 0.51
C ILE A 17 6.77 4.78 1.02
N TYR A 18 6.15 3.64 0.71
CA TYR A 18 6.67 2.32 1.06
C TYR A 18 8.07 2.08 0.46
N ARG A 19 8.29 2.42 -0.81
CA ARG A 19 9.59 2.26 -1.46
C ARG A 19 10.67 3.15 -0.82
N ALA A 20 10.38 4.42 -0.59
CA ALA A 20 11.31 5.34 0.08
C ALA A 20 11.66 4.88 1.49
N HIS A 21 10.67 4.33 2.22
CA HIS A 21 10.90 3.71 3.52
C HIS A 21 11.83 2.50 3.41
N LEU A 22 11.65 1.64 2.40
CA LEU A 22 12.51 0.48 2.17
C LEU A 22 13.96 0.84 1.78
N GLU A 23 14.21 2.02 1.20
CA GLU A 23 15.55 2.51 0.87
C GLU A 23 16.28 3.10 2.08
N THR A 24 15.53 3.63 3.04
CA THR A 24 16.06 4.29 4.23
C THR A 24 16.05 3.43 5.48
N CYS A 25 15.27 2.34 5.50
CA CYS A 25 15.14 1.48 6.68
C CYS A 25 16.35 0.55 6.83
N PRO A 26 17.22 0.77 7.84
CA PRO A 26 18.42 -0.05 8.04
C PRO A 26 18.07 -1.50 8.44
N ARG A 27 16.87 -1.72 8.99
CA ARG A 27 16.38 -3.05 9.43
C ARG A 27 16.13 -4.01 8.25
N ARG A 28 16.08 -3.50 7.02
CA ARG A 28 15.94 -4.32 5.81
C ARG A 28 17.15 -5.23 5.55
N HIS A 29 18.32 -4.88 6.07
CA HIS A 29 19.56 -5.64 5.86
C HIS A 29 19.74 -6.82 6.84
N VAL A 30 19.01 -6.84 7.96
CA VAL A 30 19.12 -7.91 8.96
C VAL A 30 18.02 -8.95 8.71
N GLY A 31 17.99 -9.52 7.50
CA GLY A 31 17.28 -10.76 7.14
C GLY A 31 15.75 -10.84 7.32
N ILE A 32 15.11 -9.87 7.98
CA ILE A 32 13.71 -9.95 8.39
C ILE A 32 13.06 -8.58 8.16
N LEU A 33 12.47 -8.42 6.97
CA LEU A 33 11.53 -7.33 6.67
C LEU A 33 10.36 -7.24 7.68
N ALA A 34 10.16 -8.26 8.53
CA ALA A 34 9.12 -8.30 9.54
C ALA A 34 9.40 -7.43 10.78
N ASP A 35 10.62 -6.90 10.97
CA ASP A 35 10.94 -6.15 12.19
C ASP A 35 10.60 -4.65 12.08
N CYS A 36 10.43 -4.10 10.87
CA CYS A 36 9.96 -2.73 10.75
C CYS A 36 8.42 -2.66 10.81
N ALA A 37 7.88 -2.31 11.98
CA ALA A 37 6.44 -2.08 12.16
C ALA A 37 5.88 -1.04 11.19
N ALA A 38 6.65 0.03 10.90
CA ALA A 38 6.29 1.04 9.91
C ALA A 38 6.23 0.48 8.48
N GLY A 39 7.25 -0.28 8.06
CA GLY A 39 7.27 -0.96 6.77
C GLY A 39 6.13 -1.97 6.60
N THR A 40 5.79 -2.69 7.67
CA THR A 40 4.66 -3.63 7.70
C THR A 40 3.32 -2.90 7.56
N GLY A 41 3.13 -1.79 8.28
CA GLY A 41 1.96 -0.93 8.18
C GLY A 41 1.78 -0.35 6.77
N LEU A 42 2.85 0.17 6.19
CA LEU A 42 2.86 0.71 4.81
C LEU A 42 2.57 -0.38 3.78
N GLY A 43 3.19 -1.56 3.89
CA GLY A 43 2.90 -2.69 3.01
C GLY A 43 1.44 -3.15 3.09
N ARG A 44 0.84 -3.13 4.28
CA ARG A 44 -0.60 -3.41 4.46
C ARG A 44 -1.47 -2.31 3.84
N ALA A 45 -1.10 -1.04 3.99
CA ALA A 45 -1.82 0.08 3.41
C ALA A 45 -1.80 0.03 1.87
N VAL A 46 -0.65 -0.28 1.27
CA VAL A 46 -0.50 -0.46 -0.18
C VAL A 46 -1.38 -1.61 -0.69
N ARG A 47 -1.37 -2.77 -0.01
CA ARG A 47 -2.21 -3.91 -0.39
C ARG A 47 -3.71 -3.58 -0.30
N ASN A 48 -4.12 -2.87 0.76
CA ASN A 48 -5.50 -2.44 0.91
C ASN A 48 -5.91 -1.43 -0.16
N ALA A 49 -5.05 -0.45 -0.47
CA ALA A 49 -5.33 0.56 -1.49
C ALA A 49 -5.42 -0.06 -2.89
N ARG A 50 -4.54 -1.00 -3.22
CA ARG A 50 -4.64 -1.79 -4.48
C ARG A 50 -5.94 -2.58 -4.52
N ARG A 51 -6.30 -3.27 -3.44
CA ARG A 51 -7.59 -3.99 -3.36
C ARG A 51 -8.80 -3.08 -3.55
N SER A 52 -8.74 -1.84 -3.09
CA SER A 52 -9.77 -0.82 -3.33
C SER A 52 -9.79 -0.34 -4.79
N ALA A 53 -8.62 -0.18 -5.42
CA ALA A 53 -8.49 0.19 -6.83
C ALA A 53 -8.96 -0.92 -7.78
N ASP A 54 -8.55 -2.16 -7.53
CA ASP A 54 -8.95 -3.37 -8.27
C ASP A 54 -10.43 -3.76 -8.01
N GLY A 55 -10.98 -3.31 -6.88
CA GLY A 55 -12.28 -3.72 -6.35
C GLY A 55 -13.17 -2.53 -5.98
N GLY A 56 -13.28 -1.53 -6.87
CA GLY A 56 -14.38 -0.56 -6.81
C GLY A 56 -15.69 -1.28 -6.52
N PRO A 57 -16.59 -0.67 -5.70
CA PRO A 57 -17.49 -1.38 -4.79
C PRO A 57 -18.04 -2.63 -5.46
N ALA A 58 -17.81 -3.79 -4.84
CA ALA A 58 -18.65 -4.93 -5.07
C ALA A 58 -20.07 -4.40 -4.91
N ARG A 59 -20.76 -4.24 -6.05
CA ARG A 59 -22.17 -3.88 -6.09
C ARG A 59 -22.81 -5.07 -5.41
N CYS A 60 -23.05 -4.93 -4.11
CA CYS A 60 -23.91 -5.82 -3.37
C CYS A 60 -25.31 -5.49 -3.88
N GLY A 61 -25.62 -6.01 -5.06
CA GLY A 61 -26.97 -6.12 -5.56
C GLY A 61 -27.59 -7.30 -4.85
N THR A 62 -28.38 -7.01 -3.83
CA THR A 62 -29.51 -7.82 -3.36
C THR A 62 -30.50 -6.87 -2.72
#